data_AF-A0A2V1CKY3-F1
#
_entry.id   AF-A0A2V1CKY3-F1
#
_cell.length_a   1.000
_cell.length_b   1.000
_cell.length_c   1.000
_cell.angle_alpha   90.00
_cell.angle_beta   90.00
_cell.angle_gamma   90.00
#
_symmetry.space_group_name_H-M   'P 1'
#
loop_
_entity.id
_entity.type
_entity.pdbx_description
1 polymer ?
#
loop_
_entity_poly.entity_id
_entity_poly.type
_entity_poly.pdbx_seq_one_letter_code
_entity_poly.pdbx_strand_id
1 'polypeptide(L)'
;MPPKPKLNVQNFPRPPLLERTSRHLQIKWHGQTIADTKEAYWVLETYHAPTYYLPLSSLSIPLTPTKKSTFCEWKGWATYYSITLPASSSSSSPSNSNSNSKEEVIKDRIWSYESPTKGFKDLKSYVSFYAGPWDCYVDGELVKPQPGDFYGGWTTSELEGIIKGDTATRWM
;
A
#
# COMPACT_ATOMS: atom_id res chain seq x y z
N MET A 1 21.58 -6.89 10.88
CA MET A 1 21.58 -6.09 9.63
C MET A 1 22.18 -4.73 9.94
N PRO A 2 22.99 -4.14 9.05
CA PRO A 2 23.46 -2.77 9.22
C PRO A 2 22.26 -1.80 9.26
N PRO A 3 22.36 -0.67 9.97
CA PRO A 3 21.28 0.32 10.02
C PRO A 3 20.99 0.86 8.61
N LYS A 4 19.70 0.92 8.25
CA LYS A 4 19.23 1.48 6.98
C LYS A 4 19.55 2.99 6.95
N PRO A 5 20.00 3.56 5.81
CA PRO A 5 20.13 5.00 5.65
C PRO A 5 18.80 5.71 5.93
N LYS A 6 18.83 6.84 6.63
CA LYS A 6 17.62 7.64 6.91
C LYS A 6 17.12 8.33 5.64
N LEU A 7 15.79 8.42 5.51
CA LEU A 7 15.11 9.07 4.38
C LEU A 7 14.18 10.16 4.91
N ASN A 8 14.48 11.41 4.59
CA ASN A 8 13.65 12.53 4.98
C ASN A 8 12.53 12.76 3.97
N VAL A 9 11.27 12.66 4.40
CA VAL A 9 10.11 12.75 3.48
C VAL A 9 9.96 14.14 2.84
N GLN A 10 10.53 15.18 3.43
CA GLN A 10 10.57 16.52 2.84
C GLN A 10 11.59 16.66 1.71
N ASN A 11 12.57 15.75 1.62
CA ASN A 11 13.56 15.75 0.54
C ASN A 11 13.08 14.99 -0.71
N PHE A 12 11.94 14.30 -0.64
CA PHE A 12 11.36 13.64 -1.80
C PHE A 12 10.87 14.68 -2.82
N PRO A 13 10.97 14.39 -4.13
CA PRO A 13 10.69 15.38 -5.16
C PRO A 13 9.19 15.57 -5.41
N ARG A 14 8.88 16.67 -6.08
CA ARG A 14 7.61 16.93 -6.75
C ARG A 14 7.93 17.50 -8.14
N PRO A 15 7.60 16.84 -9.27
CA PRO A 15 6.77 15.64 -9.42
C PRO A 15 7.30 14.40 -8.67
N PRO A 16 6.44 13.42 -8.32
CA PRO A 16 6.86 12.23 -7.60
C PRO A 16 7.89 11.42 -8.40
N LEU A 17 8.88 10.85 -7.69
CA LEU A 17 9.87 9.96 -8.28
C LEU A 17 9.35 8.52 -8.27
N LEU A 18 9.40 7.86 -9.43
CA LEU A 18 9.19 6.43 -9.57
C LEU A 18 10.55 5.76 -9.77
N GLU A 19 10.88 4.81 -8.91
CA GLU A 19 12.15 4.08 -8.99
C GLU A 19 11.96 2.60 -8.64
N ARG A 20 12.75 1.73 -9.26
CA ARG A 20 12.80 0.31 -8.88
C ARG A 20 13.40 0.18 -7.48
N THR A 21 12.88 -0.77 -6.72
CA THR A 21 13.44 -1.10 -5.42
C THR A 21 13.60 -2.62 -5.29
N SER A 22 14.72 -3.04 -4.69
CA SER A 22 15.01 -4.44 -4.37
C SER A 22 14.60 -4.82 -2.95
N ARG A 23 13.91 -3.91 -2.24
CA ARG A 23 13.39 -4.13 -0.91
C ARG A 23 12.48 -5.34 -0.91
N HIS A 24 12.58 -6.14 0.16
CA HIS A 24 11.72 -7.31 0.32
C HIS A 24 10.38 -6.87 0.87
N LEU A 25 9.34 -6.97 0.06
CA LEU A 25 7.98 -6.60 0.42
C LEU A 25 7.17 -7.84 0.70
N GLN A 26 6.48 -7.86 1.83
CA GLN A 26 5.54 -8.92 2.19
C GLN A 26 4.23 -8.32 2.64
N ILE A 27 3.13 -8.93 2.23
CA ILE A 27 1.78 -8.57 2.68
C ILE A 27 1.14 -9.83 3.24
N LYS A 28 0.70 -9.77 4.49
CA LYS A 28 0.06 -10.89 5.17
C LYS A 28 -1.34 -10.53 5.66
N TRP A 29 -2.19 -11.54 5.72
CA TRP A 29 -3.53 -11.49 6.27
C TRP A 29 -3.68 -12.61 7.28
N HIS A 30 -3.83 -12.26 8.56
CA HIS A 30 -3.89 -13.21 9.68
C HIS A 30 -2.79 -14.29 9.64
N GLY A 31 -1.56 -13.86 9.32
CA GLY A 31 -0.39 -14.75 9.20
C GLY A 31 -0.24 -15.46 7.85
N GLN A 32 -1.26 -15.46 6.98
CA GLN A 32 -1.16 -15.99 5.62
C GLN A 32 -0.53 -14.96 4.68
N THR A 33 0.53 -15.35 3.97
CA THR A 33 1.15 -14.49 2.95
C THR A 33 0.24 -14.36 1.71
N ILE A 34 -0.12 -13.11 1.38
CA ILE A 34 -0.87 -12.73 0.18
C ILE A 34 0.08 -12.31 -0.94
N ALA A 35 1.17 -11.61 -0.61
CA ALA A 35 2.19 -11.21 -1.56
C ALA A 35 3.58 -11.29 -0.93
N ASP A 36 4.57 -11.70 -1.72
CA ASP A 36 6.00 -11.75 -1.36
C ASP A 36 6.84 -11.45 -2.60
N THR A 37 7.64 -10.38 -2.57
CA THR A 37 8.45 -9.98 -3.73
C THR A 37 9.68 -9.16 -3.32
N LYS A 38 10.74 -9.24 -4.15
CA LYS A 38 11.86 -8.29 -4.17
C LYS A 38 11.92 -7.48 -5.47
N GLU A 39 10.93 -7.68 -6.34
CA GLU A 39 10.73 -6.92 -7.54
C GLU A 39 9.57 -5.97 -7.29
N ALA A 40 9.88 -4.69 -7.14
CA ALA A 40 8.87 -3.67 -6.88
C ALA A 40 9.32 -2.32 -7.43
N TYR A 41 8.35 -1.42 -7.53
CA TYR A 41 8.62 0.00 -7.57
C TYR A 41 8.23 0.64 -6.25
N TRP A 42 8.87 1.75 -5.94
CA TRP A 42 8.33 2.69 -4.96
C TRP A 42 8.10 4.05 -5.61
N VAL A 43 7.16 4.80 -5.07
CA VAL A 43 6.93 6.20 -5.41
C VAL A 43 7.27 7.05 -4.21
N LEU A 44 8.16 8.02 -4.42
CA LEU A 44 8.59 9.00 -3.43
C LEU A 44 7.99 10.37 -3.79
N GLU A 45 7.26 10.96 -2.85
CA GLU A 45 6.57 12.25 -3.03
C GLU A 45 6.73 13.09 -1.76
N THR A 46 7.01 14.39 -1.91
CA THR A 46 7.28 15.31 -0.79
C THR A 46 6.20 15.23 0.30
N TYR A 47 6.60 15.01 1.56
CA TYR A 47 5.73 14.82 2.75
C TYR A 47 4.94 13.51 2.81
N HIS A 48 5.15 12.57 1.88
CA HIS A 48 4.49 11.27 1.89
C HIS A 48 5.47 10.16 2.23
N ALA A 49 5.00 9.17 2.98
CA ALA A 49 5.74 7.92 3.10
C ALA A 49 5.78 7.22 1.73
N PRO A 50 6.82 6.44 1.41
CA PRO A 50 6.91 5.71 0.15
C PRO A 50 5.66 4.86 -0.08
N THR A 51 5.12 4.93 -1.30
CA THR A 51 4.07 4.02 -1.75
C THR A 51 4.71 2.90 -2.56
N TYR A 52 4.48 1.65 -2.18
CA TYR A 52 5.09 0.50 -2.85
C TYR A 52 4.13 -0.14 -3.84
N TYR A 53 4.66 -0.44 -5.02
CA TYR A 53 3.97 -1.07 -6.14
C TYR A 53 4.60 -2.44 -6.37
N LEU A 54 3.80 -3.49 -6.16
CA LEU A 54 4.17 -4.88 -6.34
C LEU A 54 3.61 -5.38 -7.68
N PRO A 55 4.33 -6.24 -8.42
CA PRO A 55 3.81 -6.82 -9.64
C PRO A 55 2.62 -7.71 -9.30
N LEU A 56 1.56 -7.67 -10.11
CA LEU A 56 0.36 -8.48 -9.87
C LEU A 56 0.67 -9.98 -9.77
N SER A 57 1.72 -10.45 -10.46
CA SER A 57 2.20 -11.84 -10.41
C SER A 57 2.76 -12.28 -9.05
N SER A 58 3.07 -11.34 -8.15
CA SER A 58 3.53 -11.66 -6.79
C SER A 58 2.39 -11.99 -5.82
N LEU A 59 1.13 -11.76 -6.21
CA LEU A 59 -0.04 -12.06 -5.38
C LEU A 59 -0.45 -13.52 -5.54
N SER A 60 -0.72 -14.20 -4.42
CA SER A 60 -1.21 -15.59 -4.40
C SER A 60 -2.71 -15.71 -4.64
N ILE A 61 -3.45 -14.59 -4.57
CA ILE A 61 -4.91 -14.54 -4.61
C ILE A 61 -5.34 -13.52 -5.68
N PRO A 62 -6.30 -13.88 -6.55
CA PRO A 62 -6.73 -13.01 -7.64
C PRO A 62 -7.50 -11.79 -7.10
N LEU A 63 -7.34 -10.67 -7.82
CA LEU A 63 -8.05 -9.43 -7.55
C LEU A 63 -9.25 -9.29 -8.49
N THR A 64 -10.35 -8.73 -7.98
CA THR A 64 -11.53 -8.39 -8.79
C THR A 64 -11.69 -6.87 -8.85
N PRO A 65 -11.74 -6.25 -10.05
CA PRO A 65 -11.88 -4.80 -10.16
C PRO A 65 -13.24 -4.32 -9.61
N THR A 66 -13.25 -3.16 -8.96
CA THR A 66 -14.46 -2.50 -8.48
C THR A 66 -14.84 -1.34 -9.39
N LYS A 67 -16.00 -0.73 -9.15
CA LYS A 67 -16.44 0.47 -9.88
C LYS A 67 -15.72 1.76 -9.44
N LYS A 68 -14.94 1.71 -8.36
CA LYS A 68 -14.27 2.88 -7.80
C LYS A 68 -13.06 3.25 -8.66
N SER A 69 -12.93 4.55 -8.95
CA SER A 69 -11.79 5.13 -9.65
C SER A 69 -11.50 6.50 -9.09
N THR A 70 -10.22 6.88 -9.04
CA THR A 70 -9.76 8.21 -8.60
C THR A 70 -8.71 8.73 -9.56
N PHE A 71 -8.64 10.06 -9.70
CA PHE A 71 -7.67 10.71 -10.57
C PHE A 71 -6.48 11.25 -9.77
N CYS A 72 -5.27 11.00 -10.26
CA CYS A 72 -4.03 11.61 -9.79
C CYS A 72 -3.42 12.43 -10.92
N GLU A 73 -3.08 13.70 -10.64
CA GLU A 73 -2.49 14.63 -11.61
C GLU A 73 -1.21 14.08 -12.27
N TRP A 74 -0.45 13.26 -11.54
CA TRP A 74 0.81 12.70 -12.02
C TRP A 74 0.64 11.35 -12.71
N LYS A 75 -0.19 10.47 -12.15
CA LYS A 75 -0.21 9.03 -12.49
C LYS A 75 -1.38 8.64 -13.38
N GLY A 76 -2.43 9.45 -13.44
CA GLY A 76 -3.66 9.17 -14.20
C GLY A 76 -4.76 8.56 -13.33
N TRP A 77 -5.60 7.73 -13.94
CA TRP A 77 -6.75 7.10 -13.27
C TRP A 77 -6.36 5.81 -12.56
N ALA A 78 -6.64 5.75 -11.27
CA ALA A 78 -6.46 4.55 -10.46
C ALA A 78 -7.70 3.63 -10.58
N THR A 79 -7.47 2.35 -10.81
CA THR A 79 -8.48 1.29 -10.71
C THR A 79 -8.38 0.64 -9.33
N TYR A 80 -9.51 0.48 -8.64
CA TYR A 80 -9.55 -0.17 -7.34
C TYR A 80 -10.01 -1.63 -7.46
N TYR A 81 -9.62 -2.45 -6.49
CA TYR A 81 -9.93 -3.88 -6.47
C TYR A 81 -10.53 -4.31 -5.13
N SER A 82 -11.25 -5.43 -5.19
CA SER A 82 -11.60 -6.25 -4.05
C SER A 82 -10.83 -7.57 -4.08
N ILE A 83 -10.58 -8.12 -2.90
CA ILE A 83 -9.96 -9.43 -2.70
C ILE A 83 -10.81 -10.23 -1.72
N THR A 84 -11.02 -11.51 -2.02
CA THR A 84 -11.73 -12.45 -1.13
C THR A 84 -10.69 -13.30 -0.41
N LEU A 85 -10.75 -13.30 0.92
CA LEU A 85 -9.77 -13.94 1.80
C LEU A 85 -10.46 -14.85 2.81
N PRO A 86 -9.78 -15.85 3.38
CA PRO A 86 -10.32 -16.61 4.50
C PRO A 86 -10.64 -15.69 5.69
N ALA A 87 -11.77 -15.93 6.35
CA ALA A 87 -12.18 -15.17 7.52
C ALA A 87 -11.20 -15.37 8.68
N SER A 88 -10.98 -14.32 9.48
CA SER A 88 -10.19 -14.39 10.69
C SER A 88 -10.78 -15.39 11.69
N SER A 89 -9.95 -16.25 12.28
CA SER A 89 -10.37 -17.12 13.39
C SER A 89 -10.55 -16.37 14.71
N SER A 90 -10.21 -15.07 14.77
CA SER A 90 -10.06 -14.30 16.01
C SER A 90 -10.87 -12.98 16.07
N SER A 91 -11.90 -12.79 15.23
CA SER A 91 -12.75 -11.61 15.34
C SER A 91 -13.73 -11.68 16.53
N SER A 92 -13.21 -11.36 17.71
CA SER A 92 -14.01 -10.91 18.87
C SER A 92 -14.40 -9.43 18.71
N SER A 93 -15.20 -9.12 17.69
CA SER A 93 -15.93 -7.85 17.61
C SER A 93 -17.42 -8.15 17.61
N PRO A 94 -18.18 -7.82 18.67
CA PRO A 94 -19.58 -8.15 18.79
C PRO A 94 -20.44 -7.06 18.13
N SER A 95 -20.76 -7.19 16.85
CA SER A 95 -21.93 -6.53 16.23
C SER A 95 -22.14 -6.96 14.78
N ASN A 96 -22.63 -8.19 14.57
CA ASN A 96 -23.97 -8.44 14.03
C ASN A 96 -24.15 -9.94 13.82
N SER A 97 -25.27 -10.45 14.29
CA SER A 97 -25.64 -11.86 14.25
C SER A 97 -25.78 -12.38 12.82
N ASN A 98 -25.44 -13.66 12.63
CA ASN A 98 -25.50 -14.50 11.42
C ASN A 98 -24.39 -14.33 10.39
N SER A 99 -23.35 -15.16 10.49
CA SER A 99 -22.46 -15.42 9.36
C SER A 99 -21.67 -16.71 9.55
N ASN A 100 -22.12 -17.78 8.90
CA ASN A 100 -21.31 -18.95 8.51
C ASN A 100 -20.27 -18.60 7.42
N SER A 101 -19.86 -17.34 7.29
CA SER A 101 -19.00 -16.90 6.20
C SER A 101 -17.58 -17.34 6.49
N LYS A 102 -17.11 -18.35 5.74
CA LYS A 102 -15.71 -18.81 5.74
C LYS A 102 -14.76 -17.77 5.12
N GLU A 103 -15.30 -16.73 4.50
CA GLU A 103 -14.55 -15.77 3.70
C GLU A 103 -14.95 -14.33 4.05
N GLU A 104 -13.98 -13.43 3.91
CA GLU A 104 -14.10 -11.99 4.10
C GLU A 104 -13.70 -11.29 2.79
N VAL A 105 -14.47 -10.29 2.37
CA VAL A 105 -14.20 -9.51 1.15
C VAL A 105 -13.72 -8.12 1.52
N ILE A 106 -12.44 -7.84 1.26
CA ILE A 106 -11.86 -6.51 1.45
C ILE A 106 -11.99 -5.74 0.14
N LYS A 107 -12.64 -4.58 0.17
CA LYS A 107 -12.92 -3.74 -1.00
C LYS A 107 -12.15 -2.43 -0.95
N ASP A 108 -11.70 -1.98 -2.11
CA ASP A 108 -11.15 -0.63 -2.32
C ASP A 108 -9.92 -0.27 -1.46
N ARG A 109 -9.19 -1.29 -1.01
CA ARG A 109 -7.93 -1.16 -0.25
C ARG A 109 -6.70 -1.56 -1.07
N ILE A 110 -6.90 -1.86 -2.35
CA ILE A 110 -5.88 -2.19 -3.34
C ILE A 110 -6.19 -1.39 -4.60
N TRP A 111 -5.16 -0.80 -5.23
CA TRP A 111 -5.33 -0.08 -6.48
C TRP A 111 -4.17 -0.31 -7.46
N SER A 112 -4.42 -0.04 -8.73
CA SER A 112 -3.46 -0.09 -9.85
C SER A 112 -3.63 1.14 -10.73
N TYR A 113 -2.59 1.48 -11.50
CA TYR A 113 -2.70 2.38 -12.65
C TYR A 113 -2.61 1.57 -13.94
N GLU A 114 -3.75 1.16 -14.50
CA GLU A 114 -3.78 0.30 -15.70
C GLU A 114 -3.44 1.05 -17.00
N SER A 115 -3.64 2.37 -16.99
CA SER A 115 -3.27 3.29 -18.07
C SER A 115 -2.51 4.49 -17.50
N PRO A 116 -1.27 4.30 -17.01
CA PRO A 116 -0.52 5.38 -16.38
C PRO A 116 -0.06 6.42 -17.42
N THR A 117 0.25 7.62 -16.94
CA THR A 117 0.91 8.65 -17.76
C THR A 117 2.33 8.20 -18.16
N LYS A 118 2.94 8.88 -19.14
CA LYS A 118 4.25 8.53 -19.71
C LYS A 118 5.36 8.36 -18.64
N GLY A 119 5.40 9.22 -17.63
CA GLY A 119 6.41 9.17 -16.56
C GLY A 119 6.23 8.00 -15.57
N PHE A 120 5.04 7.38 -15.55
CA PHE A 120 4.69 6.30 -14.64
C PHE A 120 4.27 5.03 -15.38
N LYS A 121 4.57 4.92 -16.69
CA LYS A 121 4.14 3.80 -17.55
C LYS A 121 4.53 2.43 -16.99
N ASP A 122 5.62 2.37 -16.23
CA ASP A 122 6.15 1.14 -15.66
C ASP A 122 5.30 0.62 -14.48
N LEU A 123 4.36 1.42 -13.96
CA LEU A 123 3.36 0.98 -12.97
C LEU A 123 2.23 0.17 -13.58
N LYS A 124 2.16 0.04 -14.91
CA LYS A 124 1.15 -0.81 -15.54
C LYS A 124 1.31 -2.26 -15.05
N SER A 125 0.20 -2.86 -14.63
CA SER A 125 0.16 -4.21 -14.05
C SER A 125 0.88 -4.36 -12.69
N TYR A 126 1.11 -3.24 -12.00
CA TYR A 126 1.53 -3.21 -10.61
C TYR A 126 0.40 -2.70 -9.71
N VAL A 127 0.30 -3.29 -8.53
CA VAL A 127 -0.70 -2.94 -7.53
C VAL A 127 -0.04 -2.38 -6.27
N SER A 128 -0.76 -1.49 -5.60
CA SER A 128 -0.37 -0.97 -4.30
C SER A 128 -1.50 -1.20 -3.29
N PHE A 129 -1.15 -1.27 -2.01
CA PHE A 129 -2.05 -1.58 -0.91
C PHE A 129 -2.06 -0.44 0.11
N TYR A 130 -3.24 -0.12 0.64
CA TYR A 130 -3.32 0.70 1.84
C TYR A 130 -2.94 -0.18 3.02
N ALA A 131 -1.88 0.13 3.76
CA ALA A 131 -1.34 -0.79 4.77
C ALA A 131 -2.29 -1.14 5.94
N GLY A 132 -3.37 -0.37 6.18
CA GLY A 132 -4.22 -0.51 7.36
C GLY A 132 -4.85 -1.90 7.60
N PRO A 133 -5.47 -2.56 6.60
CA PRO A 133 -6.11 -3.87 6.78
C PRO A 133 -5.15 -5.07 6.82
N TRP A 134 -3.84 -4.89 6.58
CA TRP A 134 -2.91 -6.00 6.37
C TRP A 134 -1.67 -5.84 7.25
N ASP A 135 -0.98 -6.94 7.50
CA ASP A 135 0.38 -6.87 8.04
C ASP A 135 1.35 -6.70 6.85
N CYS A 136 1.71 -5.46 6.54
CA CYS A 136 2.67 -5.11 5.50
C CYS A 136 4.09 -5.03 6.07
N TYR A 137 5.07 -5.56 5.35
CA TYR A 137 6.48 -5.56 5.75
C TYR A 137 7.38 -5.01 4.65
N VAL A 138 8.42 -4.26 5.05
CA VAL A 138 9.51 -3.79 4.20
C VAL A 138 10.85 -4.21 4.80
N ASP A 139 11.55 -5.10 4.12
CA ASP A 139 12.80 -5.73 4.61
C ASP A 139 12.62 -6.36 6.00
N GLY A 140 11.49 -7.05 6.21
CA GLY A 140 11.12 -7.70 7.47
C GLY A 140 10.62 -6.75 8.56
N GLU A 141 10.56 -5.44 8.30
CA GLU A 141 10.04 -4.45 9.24
C GLU A 141 8.54 -4.23 9.04
N LEU A 142 7.75 -4.36 10.11
CA LEU A 142 6.32 -4.10 10.07
C LEU A 142 6.04 -2.61 9.82
N VAL A 143 5.24 -2.36 8.79
CA VAL A 143 4.86 -1.02 8.32
C VAL A 143 3.75 -0.45 9.18
N LYS A 144 3.80 0.86 9.42
CA LYS A 144 2.64 1.63 9.90
C LYS A 144 1.99 2.33 8.70
N PRO A 145 0.64 2.33 8.59
CA PRO A 145 -0.02 3.12 7.56
C PRO A 145 0.34 4.59 7.74
N GLN A 146 0.57 5.30 6.63
CA GLN A 146 0.64 6.75 6.66
C GLN A 146 -0.63 7.29 7.33
N PRO A 147 -0.54 8.23 8.28
CA PRO A 147 -1.70 8.75 8.98
C PRO A 147 -2.80 9.28 8.02
N GLY A 148 -4.05 8.92 8.34
CA GLY A 148 -5.22 9.20 7.52
C GLY A 148 -5.59 8.06 6.56
N ASP A 149 -6.86 7.99 6.16
CA ASP A 149 -7.38 6.92 5.29
C ASP A 149 -7.17 7.18 3.78
N PHE A 150 -6.65 8.35 3.41
CA PHE A 150 -6.54 8.79 2.02
C PHE A 150 -5.20 8.40 1.37
N TYR A 151 -4.13 8.29 2.16
CA TYR A 151 -2.78 8.10 1.65
C TYR A 151 -2.35 6.64 1.70
N GLY A 152 -1.73 6.19 0.61
CA GLY A 152 -1.23 4.82 0.44
C GLY A 152 0.17 4.58 0.97
N GLY A 153 0.76 5.54 1.70
CA GLY A 153 2.16 5.49 2.11
C GLY A 153 2.44 4.47 3.22
N TRP A 154 3.60 3.82 3.14
CA TRP A 154 4.06 2.80 4.07
C TRP A 154 5.19 3.37 4.93
N THR A 155 4.90 3.58 6.21
CA THR A 155 5.86 4.19 7.15
C THR A 155 6.76 3.13 7.78
N THR A 156 8.08 3.30 7.61
CA THR A 156 9.14 2.52 8.25
C THR A 156 10.00 3.42 9.15
N SER A 157 10.79 2.83 10.04
CA SER A 157 11.66 3.51 11.01
C SER A 157 12.84 4.26 10.40
N GLU A 158 13.14 4.01 9.12
CA GLU A 158 14.15 4.77 8.38
C GLU A 158 13.63 6.14 7.92
N LEU A 159 12.29 6.32 7.87
CA LEU A 159 11.69 7.58 7.50
C LEU A 159 11.82 8.58 8.65
N GLU A 160 12.15 9.81 8.29
CA GLU A 160 12.21 10.95 9.20
C GLU A 160 11.49 12.15 8.59
N GLY A 161 11.29 13.18 9.42
CA GLY A 161 10.57 14.38 9.03
C GLY A 161 9.08 14.32 9.34
N ILE A 162 8.30 15.17 8.69
CA ILE A 162 6.86 15.34 8.97
C ILE A 162 6.07 14.63 7.88
N ILE A 163 5.45 13.51 8.24
CA ILE A 163 4.60 12.77 7.31
C ILE A 163 3.20 13.38 7.32
N LYS A 164 2.69 13.73 6.15
CA LYS A 164 1.37 14.35 5.97
C LYS A 164 0.27 13.45 6.53
N GLY A 165 -0.64 14.06 7.30
CA GLY A 165 -1.75 13.38 7.96
C GLY A 165 -1.48 13.06 9.43
N ASP A 166 -0.23 13.15 9.90
CA ASP A 166 0.05 13.10 11.33
C ASP A 166 -0.67 14.26 12.02
N THR A 167 -1.17 14.05 13.23
CA THR A 167 -1.93 15.00 14.05
C THR A 167 -1.33 16.41 14.11
N ALA A 168 -0.01 16.54 13.95
CA ALA A 168 0.71 17.82 13.84
C ALA A 168 0.41 18.65 12.56
N THR A 169 -0.24 18.07 11.55
CA THR A 169 -0.51 18.72 10.23
C THR A 169 -1.96 19.17 10.04
N ARG A 170 -2.81 19.07 11.07
CA ARG A 170 -4.23 19.46 10.99
C ARG A 170 -4.45 20.98 10.85
N TRP A 171 -3.40 21.80 11.00
CA TRP A 171 -3.48 23.27 11.01
C TRP A 171 -2.33 23.98 10.27
N MET A 172 -1.69 23.34 9.29
CA MET A 172 -0.75 24.01 8.37
C MET A 172 -1.37 24.21 6.99
#